data_AF-A0A7Y8GMN3-F1
#
_entry.id   AF-A0A7Y8GMN3-F1
#
_cell.length_a   1.000
_cell.length_b   1.000
_cell.length_c   1.000
_cell.angle_alpha   90.00
_cell.angle_beta   90.00
_cell.angle_gamma   90.00
#
_symmetry.space_group_name_H-M   'P 1'
#
loop_
_entity.id
_entity.type
_entity.pdbx_description
1 polymer ?
#
loop_
_entity_poly.entity_id
_entity_poly.type
_entity_poly.pdbx_seq_one_letter_code
_entity_poly.pdbx_strand_id
1 'polypeptide(L)'
;MILSLLRRTGAVLALLLAVPTLHARPAASDTVLIVVSGEGRDHGKTRPGFEMDEFAQAYLIFRDNGLAVQVASPRGGPVEADRFDPKEPFNARVLADPAATALLADTRATATLSAADYAAVYVVGGKGAMFDLPADGALRALLGTVHDRGGVVAAVCHGPAALVEVRQADGSRLVAGRRMTGFTNAEEGVFGKRWAKEFPFLLETALRERGAHWEQAPLMMPKLVVDGRLITGQNPYSTPAVAEAIVRAIGRTPVARTPWRDEASMALVQRLLDGEGDAVRRTLASDRTGYHDQLIGVLGYYQLQAAQDDAAVRDALAIMQLAAPYMSEPQLPLGIAQAHWRLGEVAQARSVLGKLLESHPDMAEAKQLKATIEG
;
A
#
# COMPACT_ATOMS: atom_id res chain seq x y z
N MET A 1 61.76 -26.05 72.30
CA MET A 1 60.39 -25.87 71.77
C MET A 1 60.49 -24.89 70.60
N ILE A 2 60.52 -25.35 69.35
CA ILE A 2 59.38 -25.86 68.56
C ILE A 2 58.54 -24.70 67.99
N LEU A 3 58.47 -24.69 66.65
CA LEU A 3 57.51 -24.06 65.73
C LEU A 3 57.62 -22.53 65.50
N SER A 4 57.37 -21.97 64.32
CA SER A 4 57.33 -22.42 62.92
C SER A 4 56.79 -21.25 62.08
N LEU A 5 57.16 -21.22 60.80
CA LEU A 5 56.30 -20.94 59.64
C LEU A 5 55.45 -19.63 59.64
N LEU A 6 55.68 -18.73 58.68
CA LEU A 6 55.11 -18.82 57.31
C LEU A 6 55.48 -17.56 56.51
N ARG A 7 56.27 -17.72 55.44
CA ARG A 7 56.38 -16.72 54.36
C ARG A 7 55.09 -16.78 53.55
N ARG A 8 54.33 -15.68 53.46
CA ARG A 8 53.23 -15.53 52.50
C ARG A 8 53.72 -14.69 51.32
N THR A 9 54.04 -15.37 50.22
CA THR A 9 54.16 -14.79 48.89
C THR A 9 52.77 -14.42 48.39
N GLY A 10 52.47 -13.13 48.25
CA GLY A 10 51.26 -12.65 47.59
C GLY A 10 51.44 -12.71 46.07
N ALA A 11 50.86 -13.71 45.43
CA ALA A 11 50.69 -13.73 43.98
C ALA A 11 49.53 -12.80 43.61
N VAL A 12 49.83 -11.71 42.90
CA VAL A 12 48.81 -10.84 42.30
C VAL A 12 48.31 -11.53 41.03
N LEU A 13 47.12 -12.11 41.09
CA LEU A 13 46.41 -12.66 39.94
C LEU A 13 45.78 -11.49 39.17
N ALA A 14 46.42 -11.05 38.08
CA ALA A 14 45.85 -10.06 37.18
C ALA A 14 44.69 -10.70 36.40
N LEU A 15 43.46 -10.40 36.82
CA LEU A 15 42.24 -10.79 36.11
C LEU A 15 42.12 -9.93 34.84
N LEU A 16 42.49 -10.49 33.69
CA LEU A 16 42.22 -9.89 32.38
C LEU A 16 40.70 -9.89 32.14
N LEU A 17 40.06 -8.76 32.45
CA LEU A 17 38.69 -8.48 32.01
C LEU A 17 38.70 -8.38 30.48
N ALA A 18 38.19 -9.40 29.80
CA ALA A 18 37.89 -9.34 28.39
C ALA A 18 36.80 -8.28 28.19
N VAL A 19 37.21 -7.08 27.76
CA VAL A 19 36.29 -6.05 27.30
C VAL A 19 35.63 -6.61 26.04
N PRO A 20 34.30 -6.85 26.02
CA PRO A 20 33.65 -7.26 24.80
C PRO A 20 33.87 -6.14 23.79
N THR A 21 34.56 -6.44 22.70
CA THR A 21 34.62 -5.54 21.56
C THR A 21 33.18 -5.35 21.09
N LEU A 22 32.58 -4.20 21.44
CA LEU A 22 31.42 -3.68 20.76
C LEU A 22 31.81 -3.61 19.29
N HIS A 23 31.38 -4.61 18.51
CA HIS A 23 31.46 -4.54 17.07
C HIS A 23 30.61 -3.32 16.70
N ALA A 24 31.27 -2.26 16.26
CA ALA A 24 30.60 -1.12 15.66
C ALA A 24 29.71 -1.69 14.56
N ARG A 25 28.39 -1.49 14.72
CA ARG A 25 27.42 -1.87 13.69
C ARG A 25 27.87 -1.17 12.42
N PRO A 26 28.13 -1.88 11.29
CA PRO A 26 28.53 -1.23 10.05
C PRO A 26 27.54 -0.11 9.77
N ALA A 27 28.04 1.06 9.33
CA ALA A 27 27.19 2.20 9.00
C ALA A 27 26.04 1.70 8.12
N ALA A 28 24.80 1.88 8.57
CA ALA A 28 23.64 1.42 7.84
C ALA A 28 23.65 2.09 6.46
N SER A 29 23.52 1.31 5.38
CA SER A 29 23.42 1.86 4.04
C SER A 29 22.26 2.87 3.98
N ASP A 30 22.46 4.02 3.37
CA ASP A 30 21.39 4.99 3.14
C ASP A 30 20.58 4.69 1.86
N THR A 31 20.75 3.48 1.32
CA THR A 31 20.12 3.06 0.06
C THR A 31 18.83 2.30 0.32
N VAL A 32 17.77 2.70 -0.38
CA VAL A 32 16.52 1.97 -0.50
C VAL A 32 16.45 1.33 -1.87
N LEU A 33 16.19 0.02 -1.90
CA LEU A 33 15.85 -0.69 -3.12
C LEU A 33 14.34 -0.65 -3.34
N ILE A 34 13.90 -0.10 -4.45
CA ILE A 34 12.52 -0.25 -4.93
C ILE A 34 12.48 -1.44 -5.88
N VAL A 35 11.59 -2.40 -5.62
CA VAL A 35 11.36 -3.56 -6.49
C VAL A 35 10.03 -3.38 -7.20
N VAL A 36 10.03 -3.52 -8.52
CA VAL A 36 8.85 -3.47 -9.38
C VAL A 36 8.75 -4.76 -10.20
N SER A 37 7.54 -5.08 -10.66
CA SER A 37 7.34 -6.17 -11.63
C SER A 37 8.02 -5.84 -12.96
N GLY A 38 8.60 -6.86 -13.60
CA GLY A 38 9.11 -6.81 -14.97
C GLY A 38 8.09 -7.21 -16.03
N GLU A 39 6.82 -7.37 -15.65
CA GLU A 39 5.70 -7.48 -16.59
C GLU A 39 5.27 -6.10 -17.13
N GLY A 40 4.04 -5.97 -17.65
CA GLY A 40 3.57 -4.75 -18.31
C GLY A 40 3.91 -4.64 -19.80
N ARG A 41 4.76 -5.52 -20.32
CA ARG A 41 5.14 -5.60 -21.75
C ARG A 41 3.92 -5.60 -22.67
N ASP A 42 4.12 -5.06 -23.87
CA ASP A 42 3.07 -4.81 -24.86
C ASP A 42 1.98 -3.87 -24.34
N HIS A 43 2.31 -2.87 -23.52
CA HIS A 43 1.34 -1.93 -22.94
C HIS A 43 0.25 -2.60 -22.11
N GLY A 44 0.65 -3.58 -21.30
CA GLY A 44 -0.26 -4.30 -20.41
C GLY A 44 -1.28 -5.18 -21.16
N LYS A 45 -1.07 -5.45 -22.45
CA LYS A 45 -2.00 -6.27 -23.25
C LYS A 45 -1.94 -7.73 -22.82
N THR A 46 -0.73 -8.25 -22.62
CA THR A 46 -0.49 -9.65 -22.26
C THR A 46 -0.60 -9.88 -20.76
N ARG A 47 0.06 -9.03 -19.97
CA ARG A 47 0.01 -9.02 -18.50
C ARG A 47 0.15 -7.59 -17.99
N PRO A 48 -0.48 -7.24 -16.86
CA PRO A 48 -0.37 -5.92 -16.27
C PRO A 48 1.05 -5.62 -15.78
N GLY A 49 1.36 -4.34 -15.65
CA GLY A 49 2.63 -3.83 -15.12
C GLY A 49 2.60 -3.59 -13.61
N PHE A 50 3.57 -2.81 -13.14
CA PHE A 50 3.58 -2.27 -11.77
C PHE A 50 2.70 -1.01 -11.66
N GLU A 51 2.32 -0.62 -10.45
CA GLU A 51 1.52 0.58 -10.21
C GLU A 51 2.40 1.84 -10.18
N MET A 52 2.20 2.75 -11.14
CA MET A 52 3.06 3.93 -11.30
C MET A 52 2.90 4.89 -10.12
N ASP A 53 1.68 5.06 -9.63
CA ASP A 53 1.40 6.00 -8.53
C ASP A 53 2.13 5.57 -7.25
N GLU A 54 2.16 4.26 -6.99
CA GLU A 54 2.88 3.66 -5.86
C GLU A 54 4.41 3.82 -5.98
N PHE A 55 4.95 3.66 -7.19
CA PHE A 55 6.35 3.93 -7.47
C PHE A 55 6.67 5.41 -7.27
N ALA A 56 5.90 6.28 -7.90
CA ALA A 56 6.21 7.70 -7.98
C ALA A 56 6.14 8.38 -6.61
N GLN A 57 5.09 8.12 -5.84
CA GLN A 57 4.95 8.69 -4.51
C GLN A 57 6.08 8.20 -3.57
N ALA A 58 6.41 6.91 -3.57
CA ALA A 58 7.50 6.36 -2.75
C ALA A 58 8.88 6.89 -3.17
N TYR A 59 9.18 6.89 -4.49
CA TYR A 59 10.43 7.41 -5.04
C TYR A 59 10.66 8.86 -4.61
N LEU A 60 9.65 9.72 -4.78
CA LEU A 60 9.75 11.12 -4.41
C LEU A 60 9.95 11.30 -2.91
N ILE A 61 9.24 10.54 -2.07
CA ILE A 61 9.43 10.58 -0.61
C ILE A 61 10.85 10.17 -0.23
N PHE A 62 11.39 9.08 -0.78
CA PHE A 62 12.76 8.65 -0.47
C PHE A 62 13.80 9.67 -0.94
N ARG A 63 13.68 10.16 -2.19
CA ARG A 63 14.59 11.16 -2.75
C ARG A 63 14.56 12.47 -1.97
N ASP A 64 13.37 12.98 -1.65
CA ASP A 64 13.20 14.23 -0.92
C ASP A 64 13.65 14.09 0.56
N ASN A 65 13.81 12.86 1.07
CA ASN A 65 14.44 12.53 2.36
C ASN A 65 15.97 12.29 2.26
N GLY A 66 16.58 12.53 1.09
CA GLY A 66 18.02 12.38 0.87
C GLY A 66 18.51 10.93 0.84
N LEU A 67 17.62 9.97 0.57
CA LEU A 67 17.99 8.55 0.43
C LEU A 67 18.47 8.27 -0.99
N ALA A 68 19.47 7.40 -1.10
CA ALA A 68 19.84 6.84 -2.39
C ALA A 68 18.79 5.81 -2.81
N VAL A 69 18.31 5.88 -4.05
CA VAL A 69 17.30 4.95 -4.57
C VAL A 69 17.91 4.12 -5.70
N GLN A 70 17.72 2.81 -5.62
CA GLN A 70 17.93 1.89 -6.74
C GLN A 70 16.61 1.22 -7.09
N VAL A 71 16.46 0.81 -8.36
CA VAL A 71 15.27 0.09 -8.82
C VAL A 71 15.69 -1.26 -9.39
N ALA A 72 14.93 -2.31 -9.06
CA ALA A 72 15.16 -3.66 -9.55
C ALA A 72 13.88 -4.33 -10.02
N SER A 73 14.05 -5.28 -10.94
CA SER A 73 13.02 -6.20 -11.41
C SER A 73 13.63 -7.60 -11.57
N PRO A 74 12.82 -8.68 -11.70
CA PRO A 74 13.36 -10.04 -11.73
C PRO A 74 14.43 -10.29 -12.81
N ARG A 75 14.28 -9.66 -13.98
CA ARG A 75 15.24 -9.79 -15.10
C ARG A 75 16.13 -8.57 -15.31
N GLY A 76 15.88 -7.47 -14.61
CA GLY A 76 16.50 -6.19 -14.92
C GLY A 76 16.04 -5.61 -16.27
N GLY A 77 16.66 -4.51 -16.68
CA GLY A 77 16.32 -3.80 -17.91
C GLY A 77 15.05 -2.96 -17.81
N PRO A 78 14.43 -2.59 -18.95
CA PRO A 78 13.28 -1.69 -18.97
C PRO A 78 12.03 -2.36 -18.40
N VAL A 79 11.26 -1.60 -17.63
CA VAL A 79 9.97 -2.02 -17.06
C VAL A 79 8.84 -1.12 -17.55
N GLU A 80 7.62 -1.63 -17.52
CA GLU A 80 6.43 -0.92 -17.98
C GLU A 80 5.36 -0.90 -16.88
N ALA A 81 4.82 0.28 -16.60
CA ALA A 81 3.75 0.47 -15.62
C ALA A 81 2.38 0.10 -16.22
N ASP A 82 1.42 -0.20 -15.36
CA ASP A 82 0.00 -0.17 -15.73
C ASP A 82 -0.44 1.24 -16.14
N ARG A 83 -1.64 1.37 -16.72
CA ARG A 83 -2.16 2.69 -17.13
C ARG A 83 -2.27 3.62 -15.91
N PHE A 84 -1.66 4.78 -16.00
CA PHE A 84 -1.70 5.85 -15.01
C PHE A 84 -2.03 7.21 -15.65
N ASP A 85 -2.34 8.22 -14.83
CA ASP A 85 -2.48 9.60 -15.31
C ASP A 85 -1.12 10.32 -15.23
N PRO A 86 -0.48 10.66 -16.37
CA PRO A 86 0.80 11.36 -16.38
C PRO A 86 0.72 12.81 -15.87
N LYS A 87 -0.50 13.36 -15.70
CA LYS A 87 -0.72 14.73 -15.22
C LYS A 87 -0.81 14.80 -13.70
N GLU A 88 -0.96 13.68 -13.00
CA GLU A 88 -0.91 13.69 -11.54
C GLU A 88 0.42 14.28 -11.07
N PRO A 89 0.44 15.20 -10.07
CA PRO A 89 1.64 15.96 -9.75
C PRO A 89 2.86 15.09 -9.42
N PHE A 90 2.68 13.96 -8.74
CA PHE A 90 3.77 13.03 -8.44
C PHE A 90 4.26 12.29 -9.70
N ASN A 91 3.37 11.86 -10.59
CA ASN A 91 3.74 11.20 -11.85
C ASN A 91 4.45 12.16 -12.79
N ALA A 92 3.93 13.37 -12.94
CA ALA A 92 4.56 14.42 -13.75
C ALA A 92 5.98 14.75 -13.25
N ARG A 93 6.18 14.83 -11.93
CA ARG A 93 7.50 15.05 -11.32
C ARG A 93 8.48 13.92 -11.62
N VAL A 94 8.03 12.67 -11.60
CA VAL A 94 8.86 11.49 -11.91
C VAL A 94 9.20 11.43 -13.40
N LEU A 95 8.21 11.65 -14.28
CA LEU A 95 8.43 11.67 -15.73
C LEU A 95 9.38 12.79 -16.18
N ALA A 96 9.41 13.90 -15.45
CA ALA A 96 10.33 15.01 -15.69
C ALA A 96 11.72 14.84 -15.04
N ASP A 97 11.94 13.80 -14.22
CA ASP A 97 13.21 13.52 -13.55
C ASP A 97 14.04 12.50 -14.37
N PRO A 98 15.15 12.93 -15.01
CA PRO A 98 15.99 12.01 -15.80
C PRO A 98 16.59 10.87 -14.97
N ALA A 99 16.86 11.08 -13.68
CA ALA A 99 17.38 10.03 -12.81
C ALA A 99 16.31 8.97 -12.53
N ALA A 100 15.07 9.39 -12.29
CA ALA A 100 13.95 8.48 -12.07
C ALA A 100 13.64 7.66 -13.33
N THR A 101 13.56 8.31 -14.48
CA THR A 101 13.29 7.64 -15.76
C THR A 101 14.40 6.68 -16.17
N ALA A 102 15.68 7.03 -15.92
CA ALA A 102 16.80 6.12 -16.17
C ALA A 102 16.74 4.85 -15.31
N LEU A 103 16.34 4.97 -14.03
CA LEU A 103 16.18 3.81 -13.15
C LEU A 103 15.08 2.84 -13.63
N LEU A 104 14.00 3.35 -14.24
CA LEU A 104 12.94 2.52 -14.82
C LEU A 104 13.32 1.95 -16.21
N ALA A 105 14.14 2.67 -16.98
CA ALA A 105 14.61 2.22 -18.28
C ALA A 105 15.68 1.11 -18.19
N ASP A 106 16.42 1.04 -17.08
CA ASP A 106 17.47 0.06 -16.83
C ASP A 106 17.48 -0.41 -15.37
N THR A 107 16.44 -1.15 -14.98
CA THR A 107 16.36 -1.73 -13.64
C THR A 107 17.46 -2.77 -13.42
N ARG A 108 17.93 -2.90 -12.19
CA ARG A 108 18.87 -3.97 -11.84
C ARG A 108 18.16 -5.33 -11.80
N ALA A 109 18.82 -6.39 -12.27
CA ALA A 109 18.31 -7.74 -12.08
C ALA A 109 18.47 -8.16 -10.61
N THR A 110 17.41 -8.67 -9.99
CA THR A 110 17.39 -9.12 -8.59
C THR A 110 18.52 -10.10 -8.26
N ALA A 111 18.88 -10.98 -9.20
CA ALA A 111 19.98 -11.94 -9.07
C ALA A 111 21.38 -11.31 -8.94
N THR A 112 21.54 -10.02 -9.23
CA THR A 112 22.83 -9.30 -9.15
C THR A 112 23.01 -8.50 -7.87
N LEU A 113 22.01 -8.52 -6.99
CA LEU A 113 21.95 -7.63 -5.83
C LEU A 113 22.55 -8.27 -4.58
N SER A 114 23.24 -7.46 -3.78
CA SER A 114 23.69 -7.85 -2.44
C SER A 114 22.78 -7.21 -1.39
N ALA A 115 22.22 -8.02 -0.50
CA ALA A 115 21.40 -7.52 0.60
C ALA A 115 22.17 -6.58 1.56
N ALA A 116 23.52 -6.54 1.51
CA ALA A 116 24.32 -5.61 2.31
C ALA A 116 24.25 -4.16 1.87
N ASP A 117 23.82 -3.93 0.63
CA ASP A 117 23.83 -2.62 0.04
C ASP A 117 22.60 -1.80 0.44
N TYR A 118 21.61 -2.39 1.14
CA TYR A 118 20.31 -1.78 1.38
C TYR A 118 19.93 -1.75 2.85
N ALA A 119 19.49 -0.59 3.34
CA ALA A 119 18.81 -0.50 4.64
C ALA A 119 17.34 -0.89 4.55
N ALA A 120 16.73 -0.75 3.37
CA ALA A 120 15.35 -1.14 3.12
C ALA A 120 15.16 -1.68 1.70
N VAL A 121 14.25 -2.65 1.58
CA VAL A 121 13.66 -3.07 0.31
C VAL A 121 12.17 -2.76 0.35
N TYR A 122 11.68 -2.02 -0.63
CA TYR A 122 10.28 -1.66 -0.82
C TYR A 122 9.76 -2.29 -2.11
N VAL A 123 8.75 -3.15 -2.01
CA VAL A 123 8.13 -3.84 -3.14
C VAL A 123 6.85 -3.12 -3.54
N VAL A 124 6.85 -2.55 -4.74
CA VAL A 124 5.69 -1.91 -5.37
C VAL A 124 4.68 -2.97 -5.79
N GLY A 125 3.39 -2.65 -5.70
CA GLY A 125 2.31 -3.46 -6.21
C GLY A 125 2.06 -3.23 -7.70
N GLY A 126 0.78 -3.10 -8.05
CA GLY A 126 0.29 -3.33 -9.40
C GLY A 126 0.12 -4.82 -9.69
N LYS A 127 -0.82 -5.16 -10.58
CA LYS A 127 -1.23 -6.55 -10.77
C LYS A 127 -0.11 -7.41 -11.39
N GLY A 128 0.87 -6.79 -12.06
CA GLY A 128 2.06 -7.47 -12.56
C GLY A 128 2.83 -8.20 -11.46
N ALA A 129 2.83 -7.64 -10.25
CA ALA A 129 3.50 -8.22 -9.08
C ALA A 129 3.03 -9.64 -8.74
N MET A 130 1.82 -10.03 -9.13
CA MET A 130 1.29 -11.38 -8.88
C MET A 130 1.89 -12.44 -9.81
N PHE A 131 2.50 -12.05 -10.93
CA PHE A 131 2.95 -12.98 -11.99
C PHE A 131 4.41 -13.39 -11.86
N ASP A 132 5.31 -12.44 -11.59
CA ASP A 132 6.75 -12.69 -11.66
C ASP A 132 7.44 -12.64 -10.29
N LEU A 133 7.06 -11.72 -9.40
CA LEU A 133 7.72 -11.54 -8.11
C LEU A 133 7.67 -12.77 -7.18
N PRO A 134 6.54 -13.51 -7.05
CA PRO A 134 6.48 -14.70 -6.19
C PRO A 134 7.33 -15.86 -6.71
N ALA A 135 7.60 -15.89 -8.02
CA ALA A 135 8.41 -16.91 -8.68
C ALA A 135 9.91 -16.57 -8.68
N ASP A 136 10.28 -15.33 -8.35
CA ASP A 136 11.68 -14.90 -8.31
C ASP A 136 12.38 -15.39 -7.04
N GLY A 137 13.14 -16.49 -7.20
CA GLY A 137 13.94 -17.06 -6.12
C GLY A 137 15.06 -16.14 -5.60
N ALA A 138 15.62 -15.26 -6.45
CA ALA A 138 16.66 -14.33 -6.04
C ALA A 138 16.07 -13.20 -5.19
N LEU A 139 14.93 -12.64 -5.61
CA LEU A 139 14.18 -11.67 -4.80
C LEU A 139 13.80 -12.25 -3.44
N ARG A 140 13.28 -13.50 -3.43
CA ARG A 140 12.92 -14.19 -2.18
C ARG A 140 14.11 -14.30 -1.21
N ALA A 141 15.27 -14.69 -1.71
CA ALA A 141 16.49 -14.81 -0.90
C ALA A 141 16.99 -13.44 -0.42
N LEU A 142 16.94 -12.42 -1.28
CA LEU A 142 17.30 -11.05 -0.95
C LEU A 142 16.46 -10.53 0.22
N LEU A 143 15.12 -10.66 0.14
CA LEU A 143 14.19 -10.18 1.16
C LEU A 143 14.43 -10.83 2.52
N GLY A 144 14.60 -12.16 2.55
CA GLY A 144 14.94 -12.88 3.80
C GLY A 144 16.25 -12.39 4.41
N THR A 145 17.30 -12.25 3.59
CA THR A 145 18.63 -11.81 4.05
C THR A 145 18.65 -10.34 4.49
N VAL A 146 17.85 -9.46 3.86
CA VAL A 146 17.67 -8.07 4.32
C VAL A 146 16.97 -8.04 5.66
N HIS A 147 15.90 -8.82 5.85
CA HIS A 147 15.21 -8.85 7.13
C HIS A 147 16.09 -9.40 8.26
N ASP A 148 16.80 -10.51 8.02
CA ASP A 148 17.61 -11.18 9.05
C ASP A 148 18.81 -10.36 9.53
N ARG A 149 19.34 -9.43 8.70
CA ARG A 149 20.36 -8.46 9.16
C ARG A 149 19.77 -7.25 9.91
N GLY A 150 18.45 -7.19 10.06
CA GLY A 150 17.74 -6.06 10.65
C GLY A 150 17.47 -4.89 9.70
N GLY A 151 17.55 -5.11 8.39
CA GLY A 151 17.04 -4.18 7.37
C GLY A 151 15.51 -4.20 7.32
N VAL A 152 14.91 -3.21 6.66
CA VAL A 152 13.46 -3.09 6.50
C VAL A 152 13.01 -3.85 5.25
N VAL A 153 11.97 -4.65 5.38
CA VAL A 153 11.23 -5.21 4.23
C VAL A 153 9.84 -4.60 4.23
N ALA A 154 9.50 -3.96 3.12
CA ALA A 154 8.23 -3.29 2.96
C ALA A 154 7.55 -3.62 1.65
N ALA A 155 6.22 -3.60 1.62
CA ALA A 155 5.45 -3.84 0.40
C ALA A 155 4.07 -3.18 0.46
N VAL A 156 3.48 -2.83 -0.68
CA VAL A 156 2.14 -2.24 -0.77
C VAL A 156 1.29 -2.94 -1.83
N CYS A 157 -0.04 -2.93 -1.67
CA CYS A 157 -0.99 -3.42 -2.68
C CYS A 157 -0.71 -4.88 -3.03
N HIS A 158 -0.38 -5.22 -4.28
CA HIS A 158 0.02 -6.57 -4.68
C HIS A 158 1.48 -6.93 -4.38
N GLY A 159 2.31 -5.96 -4.00
CA GLY A 159 3.73 -6.16 -3.65
C GLY A 159 3.99 -7.26 -2.60
N PRO A 160 3.14 -7.44 -1.56
CA PRO A 160 3.26 -8.55 -0.62
C PRO A 160 3.21 -9.95 -1.25
N ALA A 161 2.84 -10.09 -2.53
CA ALA A 161 2.96 -11.36 -3.26
C ALA A 161 4.41 -11.88 -3.27
N ALA A 162 5.40 -10.99 -3.29
CA ALA A 162 6.82 -11.33 -3.18
C ALA A 162 7.20 -11.97 -1.83
N LEU A 163 6.37 -11.79 -0.79
CA LEU A 163 6.65 -12.24 0.58
C LEU A 163 6.12 -13.65 0.87
N VAL A 164 5.21 -14.17 0.03
CA VAL A 164 4.42 -15.39 0.27
C VAL A 164 5.29 -16.61 0.61
N GLU A 165 6.45 -16.73 -0.03
CA GLU A 165 7.37 -17.85 0.19
C GLU A 165 8.71 -17.44 0.83
N VAL A 166 8.87 -16.19 1.28
CA VAL A 166 10.10 -15.72 1.93
C VAL A 166 10.33 -16.45 3.25
N ARG A 167 11.57 -16.90 3.45
CA ARG A 167 12.02 -17.60 4.66
C ARG A 167 13.14 -16.84 5.34
N GLN A 168 13.18 -16.97 6.65
CA GLN A 168 14.27 -16.50 7.51
C GLN A 168 15.38 -17.55 7.62
N ALA A 169 16.51 -17.17 8.19
CA ALA A 169 17.68 -18.03 8.39
C ALA A 169 17.40 -19.29 9.21
N ASP A 170 16.41 -19.24 10.11
CA ASP A 170 15.95 -20.40 10.90
C ASP A 170 14.99 -21.33 10.13
N GLY A 171 14.70 -21.01 8.86
CA GLY A 171 13.82 -21.77 7.98
C GLY A 171 12.33 -21.44 8.13
N SER A 172 11.94 -20.64 9.13
CA SER A 172 10.56 -20.18 9.30
C SER A 172 10.14 -19.23 8.17
N ARG A 173 8.83 -19.11 7.91
CA ARG A 173 8.31 -18.14 6.93
C ARG A 173 8.33 -16.76 7.55
N LEU A 174 8.82 -15.77 6.80
CA LEU A 174 8.89 -14.38 7.27
C LEU A 174 7.53 -13.84 7.73
N VAL A 175 6.45 -14.27 7.09
CA VAL A 175 5.08 -13.79 7.36
C VAL A 175 4.36 -14.55 8.48
N ALA A 176 4.88 -15.69 8.94
CA ALA A 176 4.18 -16.52 9.92
C ALA A 176 4.09 -15.83 11.30
N GLY A 177 2.88 -15.69 11.82
CA GLY A 177 2.59 -15.01 13.09
C GLY A 177 2.76 -13.49 13.06
N ARG A 178 3.08 -12.91 11.90
CA ARG A 178 3.32 -11.46 11.75
C ARG A 178 2.05 -10.73 11.37
N ARG A 179 1.89 -9.51 11.89
CA ARG A 179 0.83 -8.58 11.50
C ARG A 179 1.18 -8.01 10.13
N MET A 180 0.24 -8.07 9.19
CA MET A 180 0.44 -7.49 7.86
C MET A 180 -0.88 -7.20 7.14
N THR A 181 -0.76 -6.45 6.04
CA THR A 181 -1.84 -6.16 5.10
C THR A 181 -1.32 -6.24 3.65
N GLY A 182 -2.17 -5.93 2.69
CA GLY A 182 -1.93 -5.96 1.25
C GLY A 182 -3.27 -5.89 0.52
N PHE A 183 -3.27 -5.99 -0.81
CA PHE A 183 -4.50 -5.91 -1.57
C PHE A 183 -5.44 -7.03 -1.15
N THR A 184 -6.65 -6.66 -0.74
CA THR A 184 -7.62 -7.57 -0.13
C THR A 184 -8.37 -8.37 -1.17
N ASN A 185 -8.93 -9.51 -0.76
CA ASN A 185 -9.84 -10.28 -1.60
C ASN A 185 -11.08 -9.46 -1.99
N ALA A 186 -11.53 -8.55 -1.13
CA ALA A 186 -12.65 -7.64 -1.41
C ALA A 186 -12.30 -6.65 -2.53
N GLU A 187 -11.12 -6.03 -2.47
CA GLU A 187 -10.63 -5.16 -3.54
C GLU A 187 -10.38 -5.95 -4.84
N GLU A 188 -9.84 -7.17 -4.76
CA GLU A 188 -9.65 -8.04 -5.92
C GLU A 188 -10.98 -8.39 -6.61
N GLY A 189 -12.04 -8.66 -5.84
CA GLY A 189 -13.37 -8.93 -6.38
C GLY A 189 -13.95 -7.77 -7.21
N VAL A 190 -13.57 -6.53 -6.87
CA VAL A 190 -14.05 -5.32 -7.56
C VAL A 190 -13.13 -4.95 -8.73
N PHE A 191 -11.81 -4.91 -8.52
CA PHE A 191 -10.83 -4.34 -9.45
C PHE A 191 -10.00 -5.38 -10.22
N GLY A 192 -10.14 -6.67 -9.88
CA GLY A 192 -9.30 -7.77 -10.37
C GLY A 192 -9.78 -8.50 -11.62
N LYS A 193 -11.01 -8.25 -12.07
CA LYS A 193 -11.77 -9.13 -12.97
C LYS A 193 -11.03 -9.62 -14.23
N ARG A 194 -10.15 -8.80 -14.81
CA ARG A 194 -9.38 -9.16 -16.00
C ARG A 194 -8.30 -10.21 -15.73
N TRP A 195 -7.61 -10.13 -14.58
CA TRP A 195 -6.38 -10.86 -14.33
C TRP A 195 -6.47 -11.86 -13.18
N ALA A 196 -7.43 -11.70 -12.27
CA ALA A 196 -7.55 -12.51 -11.06
C ALA A 196 -7.62 -14.02 -11.31
N LYS A 197 -8.17 -14.45 -12.45
CA LYS A 197 -8.26 -15.87 -12.84
C LYS A 197 -6.91 -16.47 -13.28
N GLU A 198 -5.96 -15.64 -13.63
CA GLU A 198 -4.62 -16.05 -14.08
C GLU A 198 -3.58 -15.97 -12.96
N PHE A 199 -3.93 -15.37 -11.82
CA PHE A 199 -3.03 -15.31 -10.68
C PHE A 199 -2.75 -16.71 -10.12
N PRO A 200 -1.52 -16.98 -9.68
CA PRO A 200 -1.18 -18.28 -9.09
C PRO A 200 -1.90 -18.53 -7.76
N PHE A 201 -2.36 -17.47 -7.10
CA PHE A 201 -3.12 -17.49 -5.86
C PHE A 201 -3.83 -16.14 -5.64
N LEU A 202 -4.80 -16.09 -4.73
CA LEU A 202 -5.33 -14.83 -4.19
C LEU A 202 -4.43 -14.36 -3.04
N LEU A 203 -3.99 -13.10 -3.09
CA LEU A 203 -2.94 -12.57 -2.20
C LEU A 203 -3.26 -12.72 -0.71
N GLU A 204 -4.39 -12.16 -0.28
CA GLU A 204 -4.83 -12.21 1.11
C GLU A 204 -4.97 -13.65 1.60
N THR A 205 -5.64 -14.51 0.81
CA THR A 205 -5.83 -15.93 1.15
C THR A 205 -4.49 -16.62 1.33
N ALA A 206 -3.58 -16.48 0.37
CA ALA A 206 -2.28 -17.11 0.43
C ALA A 206 -1.51 -16.66 1.68
N LEU A 207 -1.44 -15.36 1.98
CA LEU A 207 -0.71 -14.87 3.14
C LEU A 207 -1.31 -15.37 4.46
N ARG A 208 -2.64 -15.40 4.59
CA ARG A 208 -3.33 -15.99 5.75
C ARG A 208 -3.00 -17.47 5.93
N GLU A 209 -3.00 -18.26 4.86
CA GLU A 209 -2.62 -19.69 4.88
C GLU A 209 -1.15 -19.89 5.30
N ARG A 210 -0.28 -18.90 5.09
CA ARG A 210 1.11 -18.89 5.58
C ARG A 210 1.24 -18.42 7.03
N GLY A 211 0.12 -18.18 7.71
CA GLY A 211 0.08 -17.80 9.13
C GLY A 211 0.15 -16.29 9.37
N ALA A 212 -0.04 -15.45 8.35
CA ALA A 212 -0.12 -14.00 8.55
C ALA A 212 -1.33 -13.61 9.42
N HIS A 213 -1.10 -12.74 10.39
CA HIS A 213 -2.15 -12.05 11.13
C HIS A 213 -2.62 -10.85 10.30
N TRP A 214 -3.58 -11.11 9.43
CA TRP A 214 -4.05 -10.10 8.46
C TRP A 214 -4.88 -9.00 9.11
N GLU A 215 -4.54 -7.75 8.80
CA GLU A 215 -5.32 -6.56 9.12
C GLU A 215 -5.76 -5.86 7.83
N GLN A 216 -6.97 -5.30 7.81
CA GLN A 216 -7.47 -4.53 6.68
C GLN A 216 -8.37 -3.39 7.13
N ALA A 217 -8.41 -2.33 6.34
CA ALA A 217 -9.39 -1.26 6.37
C ALA A 217 -10.54 -1.56 5.39
N PRO A 218 -11.63 -0.78 5.42
CA PRO A 218 -12.67 -0.82 4.40
C PRO A 218 -12.10 -0.70 2.98
N LEU A 219 -12.86 -1.16 1.99
CA LEU A 219 -12.45 -1.21 0.59
C LEU A 219 -11.84 0.13 0.13
N MET A 220 -10.61 0.05 -0.39
CA MET A 220 -9.79 1.17 -0.87
C MET A 220 -9.48 2.28 0.15
N MET A 221 -9.83 2.12 1.43
CA MET A 221 -9.31 3.01 2.48
C MET A 221 -7.85 2.65 2.78
N PRO A 222 -6.99 3.64 3.07
CA PRO A 222 -5.58 3.36 3.34
C PRO A 222 -5.42 2.61 4.66
N LYS A 223 -4.48 1.65 4.69
CA LYS A 223 -4.10 0.90 5.88
C LYS A 223 -2.61 0.64 5.86
N LEU A 224 -1.94 1.10 6.92
CA LEU A 224 -0.54 0.81 7.22
C LEU A 224 -0.49 -0.22 8.36
N VAL A 225 0.35 -1.24 8.20
CA VAL A 225 0.73 -2.17 9.27
C VAL A 225 2.25 -2.16 9.42
N VAL A 226 2.71 -1.83 10.62
CA VAL A 226 4.13 -1.87 11.00
C VAL A 226 4.30 -2.97 12.05
N ASP A 227 5.00 -4.03 11.69
CA ASP A 227 5.41 -5.13 12.57
C ASP A 227 6.94 -5.18 12.60
N GLY A 228 7.54 -4.41 13.51
CA GLY A 228 8.99 -4.29 13.61
C GLY A 228 9.63 -3.78 12.32
N ARG A 229 10.36 -4.67 11.63
CA ARG A 229 11.05 -4.39 10.36
C ARG A 229 10.27 -4.86 9.12
N LEU A 230 9.07 -5.41 9.30
CA LEU A 230 8.13 -5.74 8.24
C LEU A 230 7.05 -4.65 8.17
N ILE A 231 6.93 -3.97 7.03
CA ILE A 231 5.98 -2.86 6.85
C ILE A 231 5.09 -3.15 5.65
N THR A 232 3.78 -3.09 5.80
CA THR A 232 2.86 -3.35 4.68
C THR A 232 1.77 -2.31 4.55
N GLY A 233 1.40 -2.00 3.30
CA GLY A 233 0.29 -1.13 2.94
C GLY A 233 -0.78 -1.86 2.14
N GLN A 234 -2.05 -1.58 2.38
CA GLN A 234 -3.15 -2.34 1.77
C GLN A 234 -3.30 -2.09 0.28
N ASN A 235 -3.24 -0.83 -0.16
CA ASN A 235 -3.61 -0.41 -1.51
C ASN A 235 -2.82 0.86 -1.90
N PRO A 236 -2.96 1.40 -3.13
CA PRO A 236 -2.14 2.53 -3.58
C PRO A 236 -2.14 3.74 -2.63
N TYR A 237 -3.28 4.04 -2.01
CA TYR A 237 -3.44 5.15 -1.06
C TYR A 237 -2.68 4.97 0.26
N SER A 238 -2.14 3.78 0.51
CA SER A 238 -1.29 3.48 1.67
C SER A 238 0.20 3.79 1.41
N THR A 239 0.59 4.00 0.15
CA THR A 239 2.00 4.18 -0.26
C THR A 239 2.74 5.25 0.53
N PRO A 240 2.21 6.47 0.71
CA PRO A 240 2.95 7.52 1.40
C PRO A 240 3.23 7.18 2.86
N ALA A 241 2.24 6.60 3.54
CA ALA A 241 2.39 6.15 4.92
C ALA A 241 3.44 5.03 5.04
N VAL A 242 3.47 4.09 4.07
CA VAL A 242 4.51 3.04 4.00
C VAL A 242 5.90 3.65 3.77
N ALA A 243 6.05 4.55 2.79
CA ALA A 243 7.32 5.20 2.47
C ALA A 243 7.87 5.97 3.66
N GLU A 244 7.05 6.77 4.35
CA GLU A 244 7.49 7.48 5.54
C GLU A 244 7.76 6.53 6.72
N ALA A 245 7.04 5.41 6.85
CA ALA A 245 7.32 4.40 7.87
C ALA A 245 8.68 3.72 7.64
N ILE A 246 9.08 3.49 6.38
CA ILE A 246 10.42 3.02 6.03
C ILE A 246 11.48 4.03 6.46
N VAL A 247 11.30 5.32 6.14
CA VAL A 247 12.21 6.40 6.56
C VAL A 247 12.38 6.42 8.08
N ARG A 248 11.27 6.29 8.85
CA ARG A 248 11.32 6.18 10.32
C ARG A 248 12.07 4.92 10.77
N ALA A 249 11.78 3.77 10.16
CA ALA A 249 12.36 2.50 10.55
C ALA A 249 13.89 2.44 10.33
N ILE A 250 14.42 3.14 9.32
CA ILE A 250 15.88 3.26 9.11
C ILE A 250 16.54 4.31 10.01
N GLY A 251 15.82 4.91 10.96
CA GLY A 251 16.37 5.81 11.99
C GLY A 251 16.37 7.29 11.60
N ARG A 252 15.56 7.70 10.61
CA ARG A 252 15.44 9.08 10.17
C ARG A 252 14.08 9.67 10.53
N THR A 253 13.98 10.99 10.54
CA THR A 253 12.69 11.69 10.65
C THR A 253 12.25 12.09 9.24
N PRO A 254 11.05 11.70 8.78
CA PRO A 254 10.55 12.10 7.48
C PRO A 254 10.50 13.62 7.34
N VAL A 255 11.03 14.13 6.23
CA VAL A 255 10.92 15.54 5.85
C VAL A 255 9.44 15.90 5.73
N ALA A 256 9.04 16.99 6.39
CA ALA A 256 7.68 17.50 6.33
C ALA A 256 7.32 17.89 4.89
N ARG A 257 6.13 17.49 4.45
CA ARG A 257 5.60 17.74 3.11
C ARG A 257 4.10 18.00 3.20
N THR A 258 3.55 18.63 2.17
CA THR A 258 2.10 18.67 1.96
C THR A 258 1.65 17.30 1.45
N PRO A 259 0.60 16.68 2.03
CA PRO A 259 0.01 15.46 1.49
C PRO A 259 -0.40 15.64 0.03
N TRP A 260 -0.29 14.57 -0.75
CA TRP A 260 -0.82 14.56 -2.10
C TRP A 260 -2.35 14.68 -2.09
N ARG A 261 -2.93 15.05 -3.24
CA ARG A 261 -4.37 15.31 -3.36
C ARG A 261 -5.20 14.06 -3.05
N ASP A 262 -4.73 12.88 -3.43
CA ASP A 262 -5.32 11.58 -3.10
C ASP A 262 -5.23 11.27 -1.59
N GLU A 263 -4.07 11.47 -0.96
CA GLU A 263 -3.90 11.36 0.50
C GLU A 263 -4.86 12.28 1.26
N ALA A 264 -4.93 13.55 0.84
CA ALA A 264 -5.81 14.54 1.45
C ALA A 264 -7.28 14.12 1.32
N SER A 265 -7.66 13.54 0.19
CA SER A 265 -9.02 13.04 -0.07
C SER A 265 -9.36 11.86 0.85
N MET A 266 -8.45 10.91 1.00
CA MET A 266 -8.66 9.76 1.88
C MET A 266 -8.72 10.17 3.35
N ALA A 267 -7.89 11.13 3.78
CA ALA A 267 -7.95 11.68 5.13
C ALA A 267 -9.26 12.44 5.38
N LEU A 268 -9.77 13.16 4.37
CA LEU A 268 -11.05 13.86 4.45
C LEU A 268 -12.22 12.87 4.57
N VAL A 269 -12.17 11.75 3.85
CA VAL A 269 -13.14 10.65 4.00
C VAL A 269 -13.06 10.02 5.39
N GLN A 270 -11.86 9.75 5.91
CA GLN A 270 -11.73 9.19 7.25
C GLN A 270 -12.38 10.10 8.31
N ARG A 271 -12.13 11.42 8.24
CA ARG A 271 -12.78 12.40 9.14
C ARG A 271 -14.31 12.40 9.03
N LEU A 272 -14.85 12.17 7.82
CA LEU A 272 -16.29 12.03 7.64
C LEU A 272 -16.82 10.83 8.43
N LEU A 273 -16.14 9.68 8.32
CA LEU A 273 -16.51 8.45 9.01
C LEU A 273 -16.31 8.54 10.52
N ASP A 274 -15.38 9.38 10.98
CA ASP A 274 -15.17 9.68 12.40
C ASP A 274 -16.22 10.65 12.98
N GLY A 275 -17.19 11.09 12.17
CA GLY A 275 -18.34 11.90 12.60
C GLY A 275 -18.18 13.41 12.38
N GLU A 276 -17.15 13.87 11.66
CA GLU A 276 -16.91 15.30 11.41
C GLU A 276 -17.69 15.89 10.21
N GLY A 277 -18.86 15.34 9.89
CA GLY A 277 -19.54 15.58 8.60
C GLY A 277 -19.72 17.05 8.18
N ASP A 278 -20.13 17.94 9.09
CA ASP A 278 -20.29 19.37 8.78
C ASP A 278 -18.96 20.09 8.50
N ALA A 279 -17.91 19.76 9.27
CA ALA A 279 -16.59 20.35 9.09
C ALA A 279 -15.96 19.87 7.78
N VAL A 280 -16.12 18.58 7.46
CA VAL A 280 -15.67 17.98 6.21
C VAL A 280 -16.36 18.62 5.00
N ARG A 281 -17.71 18.77 5.04
CA ARG A 281 -18.46 19.44 3.96
C ARG A 281 -17.97 20.87 3.71
N ARG A 282 -17.76 21.65 4.77
CA ARG A 282 -17.20 23.01 4.65
C ARG A 282 -15.79 23.01 4.07
N THR A 283 -14.94 22.07 4.48
CA THR A 283 -13.57 21.92 3.99
C THR A 283 -13.57 21.68 2.48
N LEU A 284 -14.31 20.66 2.01
CA LEU A 284 -14.39 20.32 0.59
C LEU A 284 -14.98 21.46 -0.26
N ALA A 285 -15.99 22.16 0.26
CA ALA A 285 -16.60 23.29 -0.43
C ALA A 285 -15.65 24.49 -0.57
N SER A 286 -14.74 24.68 0.38
CA SER A 286 -13.82 25.83 0.42
C SER A 286 -12.58 25.67 -0.47
N ASP A 287 -12.11 24.45 -0.69
CA ASP A 287 -10.96 24.16 -1.55
C ASP A 287 -11.16 22.85 -2.29
N ARG A 288 -11.76 22.91 -3.48
CA ARG A 288 -11.94 21.72 -4.33
C ARG A 288 -10.67 21.30 -5.04
N THR A 289 -9.66 22.16 -5.14
CA THR A 289 -8.42 21.85 -5.86
C THR A 289 -7.50 20.96 -5.03
N GLY A 290 -7.60 21.06 -3.69
CA GLY A 290 -6.88 20.22 -2.74
C GLY A 290 -7.40 18.79 -2.58
N TYR A 291 -8.54 18.42 -3.19
CA TYR A 291 -9.17 17.09 -3.05
C TYR A 291 -9.70 16.54 -4.37
N HIS A 292 -9.70 15.22 -4.55
CA HIS A 292 -10.34 14.52 -5.65
C HIS A 292 -11.79 14.19 -5.29
N ASP A 293 -12.71 15.07 -5.64
CA ASP A 293 -14.16 14.85 -5.52
C ASP A 293 -14.62 13.59 -6.25
N GLN A 294 -14.13 13.35 -7.48
CA GLN A 294 -14.45 12.15 -8.23
C GLN A 294 -13.98 10.88 -7.52
N LEU A 295 -12.78 10.89 -6.95
CA LEU A 295 -12.26 9.76 -6.17
C LEU A 295 -13.15 9.47 -4.95
N ILE A 296 -13.53 10.51 -4.20
CA ILE A 296 -14.40 10.39 -3.03
C ILE A 296 -15.74 9.75 -3.42
N GLY A 297 -16.40 10.24 -4.46
CA GLY A 297 -17.70 9.70 -4.87
C GLY A 297 -17.60 8.25 -5.38
N VAL A 298 -16.59 7.94 -6.19
CA VAL A 298 -16.34 6.58 -6.69
C VAL A 298 -16.00 5.61 -5.57
N LEU A 299 -15.25 6.05 -4.56
CA LEU A 299 -14.96 5.27 -3.35
C LEU A 299 -16.27 4.87 -2.65
N GLY A 300 -17.15 5.84 -2.37
CA GLY A 300 -18.44 5.57 -1.74
C GLY A 300 -19.30 4.62 -2.58
N TYR A 301 -19.31 4.80 -3.89
CA TYR A 301 -20.05 3.90 -4.80
C TYR A 301 -19.55 2.45 -4.72
N TYR A 302 -18.24 2.22 -4.78
CA TYR A 302 -17.69 0.86 -4.67
C TYR A 302 -17.85 0.25 -3.28
N GLN A 303 -17.72 1.06 -2.22
CA GLN A 303 -18.01 0.61 -0.86
C GLN A 303 -19.46 0.19 -0.70
N LEU A 304 -20.42 0.89 -1.33
CA LEU A 304 -21.82 0.44 -1.35
C LEU A 304 -21.96 -0.94 -1.98
N GLN A 305 -21.31 -1.18 -3.14
CA GLN A 305 -21.41 -2.48 -3.81
C GLN A 305 -20.81 -3.62 -2.99
N ALA A 306 -19.81 -3.32 -2.14
CA ALA A 306 -19.19 -4.29 -1.26
C ALA A 306 -19.86 -4.42 0.12
N ALA A 307 -20.67 -3.44 0.54
CA ALA A 307 -21.28 -3.38 1.87
C ALA A 307 -22.17 -4.61 2.15
N GLN A 308 -22.00 -5.21 3.33
CA GLN A 308 -22.73 -6.40 3.78
C GLN A 308 -23.75 -6.12 4.89
N ASP A 309 -23.68 -4.95 5.52
CA ASP A 309 -24.54 -4.54 6.64
C ASP A 309 -24.93 -3.06 6.53
N ASP A 310 -25.91 -2.66 7.34
CA ASP A 310 -26.44 -1.29 7.34
C ASP A 310 -25.40 -0.24 7.74
N ALA A 311 -24.42 -0.58 8.57
CA ALA A 311 -23.39 0.38 8.97
C ALA A 311 -22.51 0.74 7.76
N ALA A 312 -22.03 -0.27 7.03
CA ALA A 312 -21.27 -0.08 5.80
C ALA A 312 -22.09 0.64 4.71
N VAL A 313 -23.40 0.39 4.62
CA VAL A 313 -24.28 1.12 3.70
C VAL A 313 -24.41 2.60 4.09
N ARG A 314 -24.52 2.93 5.38
CA ARG A 314 -24.56 4.32 5.86
C ARG A 314 -23.25 5.06 5.59
N ASP A 315 -22.11 4.40 5.82
CA ASP A 315 -20.79 4.97 5.55
C ASP A 315 -20.63 5.27 4.05
N ALA A 316 -20.94 4.30 3.19
CA ALA A 316 -20.91 4.46 1.75
C ALA A 316 -21.84 5.58 1.26
N LEU A 317 -23.06 5.66 1.81
CA LEU A 317 -24.02 6.72 1.52
C LEU A 317 -23.47 8.10 1.90
N ALA A 318 -22.89 8.25 3.09
CA ALA A 318 -22.32 9.50 3.56
C ALA A 318 -21.18 9.97 2.63
N ILE A 319 -20.31 9.04 2.22
CA ILE A 319 -19.20 9.32 1.30
C ILE A 319 -19.73 9.80 -0.07
N MET A 320 -20.70 9.09 -0.66
CA MET A 320 -21.29 9.50 -1.93
C MET A 320 -21.97 10.87 -1.83
N GLN A 321 -22.69 11.13 -0.74
CA GLN A 321 -23.35 12.42 -0.51
C GLN A 321 -22.36 13.57 -0.35
N LEU A 322 -21.16 13.33 0.20
CA LEU A 322 -20.11 14.34 0.30
C LEU A 322 -19.65 14.82 -1.09
N ALA A 323 -19.50 13.90 -2.05
CA ALA A 323 -19.04 14.21 -3.40
C ALA A 323 -20.17 14.65 -4.36
N ALA A 324 -21.42 14.27 -4.08
CA ALA A 324 -22.56 14.47 -4.97
C ALA A 324 -22.75 15.91 -5.52
N PRO A 325 -22.53 16.99 -4.75
CA PRO A 325 -22.67 18.36 -5.27
C PRO A 325 -21.66 18.74 -6.37
N TYR A 326 -20.60 17.94 -6.55
CA TYR A 326 -19.44 18.26 -7.36
C TYR A 326 -19.25 17.32 -8.55
N MET A 327 -20.08 16.28 -8.63
CA MET A 327 -20.02 15.22 -9.65
C MET A 327 -21.21 15.28 -10.59
N SER A 328 -21.01 14.83 -11.82
CA SER A 328 -22.05 14.86 -12.89
C SER A 328 -22.44 13.46 -13.37
N GLU A 329 -21.75 12.43 -12.89
CA GLU A 329 -21.91 11.05 -13.27
C GLU A 329 -23.24 10.49 -12.74
N PRO A 330 -24.17 10.03 -13.60
CA PRO A 330 -25.49 9.56 -13.19
C PRO A 330 -25.46 8.28 -12.33
N GLN A 331 -24.33 7.57 -12.32
CA GLN A 331 -24.12 6.40 -11.46
C GLN A 331 -24.07 6.76 -9.97
N LEU A 332 -23.60 7.96 -9.61
CA LEU A 332 -23.53 8.40 -8.23
C LEU A 332 -24.92 8.58 -7.58
N PRO A 333 -25.86 9.36 -8.15
CA PRO A 333 -27.22 9.45 -7.61
C PRO A 333 -27.96 8.11 -7.67
N LEU A 334 -27.67 7.23 -8.65
CA LEU A 334 -28.20 5.86 -8.65
C LEU A 334 -27.73 5.09 -7.41
N GLY A 335 -26.43 5.13 -7.10
CA GLY A 335 -25.86 4.54 -5.90
C GLY A 335 -26.47 5.11 -4.61
N ILE A 336 -26.66 6.43 -4.53
CA ILE A 336 -27.31 7.08 -3.38
C ILE A 336 -28.76 6.58 -3.21
N ALA A 337 -29.53 6.48 -4.29
CA ALA A 337 -30.88 5.93 -4.24
C ALA A 337 -30.91 4.46 -3.80
N GLN A 338 -29.97 3.65 -4.30
CA GLN A 338 -29.81 2.25 -3.92
C GLN A 338 -29.45 2.11 -2.43
N ALA A 339 -28.58 2.96 -1.90
CA ALA A 339 -28.21 2.96 -0.50
C ALA A 339 -29.38 3.32 0.42
N HIS A 340 -30.13 4.39 0.10
CA HIS A 340 -31.37 4.74 0.82
C HIS A 340 -32.37 3.58 0.82
N TRP A 341 -32.57 2.93 -0.33
CA TRP A 341 -33.48 1.79 -0.42
C TRP A 341 -33.02 0.62 0.46
N ARG A 342 -31.73 0.27 0.45
CA ARG A 342 -31.15 -0.79 1.30
C ARG A 342 -31.31 -0.50 2.80
N LEU A 343 -31.34 0.76 3.20
CA LEU A 343 -31.58 1.20 4.59
C LEU A 343 -33.08 1.27 4.95
N GLY A 344 -34.00 0.96 4.04
CA GLY A 344 -35.44 1.11 4.24
C GLY A 344 -35.95 2.55 4.13
N GLU A 345 -35.11 3.49 3.69
CA GLU A 345 -35.42 4.91 3.53
C GLU A 345 -36.11 5.17 2.17
N VAL A 346 -37.27 4.52 1.98
CA VAL A 346 -37.98 4.44 0.68
C VAL A 346 -38.33 5.82 0.12
N ALA A 347 -38.72 6.77 0.97
CA ALA A 347 -39.09 8.12 0.52
C ALA A 347 -37.88 8.86 -0.08
N GLN A 348 -36.71 8.75 0.55
CA GLN A 348 -35.45 9.33 0.10
C GLN A 348 -34.98 8.66 -1.19
N ALA A 349 -35.05 7.33 -1.26
CA ALA A 349 -34.72 6.56 -2.45
C ALA A 349 -35.55 7.01 -3.67
N ARG A 350 -36.89 7.13 -3.50
CA ARG A 350 -37.80 7.62 -4.55
C ARG A 350 -37.49 9.05 -4.97
N SER A 351 -37.18 9.93 -4.01
CA SER A 351 -36.87 11.33 -4.30
C SER A 351 -35.61 11.49 -5.15
N VAL A 352 -34.52 10.80 -4.78
CA VAL A 352 -33.26 10.82 -5.53
C VAL A 352 -33.44 10.21 -6.91
N LEU A 353 -34.12 9.06 -6.98
CA LEU A 353 -34.34 8.34 -8.23
C LEU A 353 -35.26 9.08 -9.22
N GLY A 354 -36.27 9.80 -8.71
CA GLY A 354 -37.13 10.66 -9.52
C GLY A 354 -36.34 11.74 -10.24
N LYS A 355 -35.51 12.51 -9.51
CA LYS A 355 -34.62 13.53 -10.09
C LYS A 355 -33.63 12.94 -11.10
N LEU A 356 -33.12 11.75 -10.83
CA LEU A 356 -32.24 11.05 -11.77
C LEU A 356 -32.98 10.72 -13.08
N LEU A 357 -34.19 10.16 -13.00
CA LEU A 357 -34.98 9.82 -14.19
C LEU A 357 -35.54 11.03 -14.94
N GLU A 358 -35.72 12.18 -14.28
CA GLU A 358 -36.05 13.44 -14.96
C GLU A 358 -34.91 13.89 -15.90
N SER A 359 -33.66 13.72 -15.46
CA SER A 359 -32.47 14.09 -16.25
C SER A 359 -31.97 12.98 -17.18
N HIS A 360 -32.21 11.71 -16.82
CA HIS A 360 -31.76 10.52 -17.54
C HIS A 360 -32.91 9.52 -17.71
N PRO A 361 -33.94 9.87 -18.50
CA PRO A 361 -35.18 9.10 -18.60
C PRO A 361 -35.01 7.70 -19.19
N ASP A 362 -33.88 7.40 -19.84
CA ASP A 362 -33.61 6.12 -20.48
C ASP A 362 -32.66 5.20 -19.72
N MET A 363 -32.20 5.61 -18.53
CA MET A 363 -31.29 4.81 -17.71
C MET A 363 -31.98 3.53 -17.20
N ALA A 364 -31.60 2.39 -17.75
CA ALA A 364 -32.25 1.10 -17.51
C ALA A 364 -32.15 0.66 -16.05
N GLU A 365 -30.98 0.83 -15.44
CA GLU A 365 -30.70 0.47 -14.05
C GLU A 365 -31.55 1.31 -13.08
N ALA A 366 -31.75 2.60 -13.39
CA ALA A 366 -32.61 3.48 -12.60
C ALA A 366 -34.09 3.07 -12.70
N LYS A 367 -34.57 2.70 -13.91
CA LYS A 367 -35.93 2.15 -14.10
C LYS A 367 -36.13 0.85 -13.35
N GLN A 368 -35.13 -0.03 -13.36
CA GLN A 368 -35.17 -1.31 -12.65
C GLN A 368 -35.25 -1.09 -11.14
N LEU A 369 -34.39 -0.23 -10.57
CA LEU A 369 -34.44 0.09 -9.14
C LEU A 369 -35.79 0.71 -8.76
N LYS A 370 -36.37 1.57 -9.62
CA LYS A 370 -37.69 2.17 -9.37
C LYS A 370 -38.76 1.09 -9.27
N ALA A 371 -38.78 0.14 -10.20
CA ALA A 371 -39.71 -0.98 -10.17
C ALA A 371 -39.54 -1.84 -8.90
N THR A 372 -38.30 -2.08 -8.45
CA THR A 372 -38.01 -2.81 -7.21
C THR A 372 -38.46 -2.06 -5.94
N ILE A 373 -38.47 -0.73 -5.95
CA ILE A 373 -38.93 0.10 -4.82
C ILE A 373 -40.48 0.20 -4.78
N GLU A 374 -41.14 -0.03 -5.92
CA GLU A 374 -42.59 0.13 -6.08
C GLU A 374 -43.37 -1.18 -5.97
N GLY A 375 -42.74 -2.31 -6.31
CA GLY A 375 -43.26 -3.66 -6.07
C GLY A 375 -42.94 -4.15 -4.67
#